data_AF-A0A9E1SAL4-F1
#
_entry.id   AF-A0A9E1SAL4-F1
#
_cell.length_a   1.000
_cell.length_b   1.000
_cell.length_c   1.000
_cell.angle_alpha   90.00
_cell.angle_beta   90.00
_cell.angle_gamma   90.00
#
_symmetry.space_group_name_H-M   'P 1'
#
loop_
_entity.id
_entity.type
_entity.pdbx_description
1 polymer ?
#
loop_
_entity_poly.entity_id
_entity_poly.type
_entity_poly.pdbx_seq_one_letter_code
_entity_poly.pdbx_strand_id
1 'polypeptide(L)'
;PRMTFSGFNVVLAGQDVSEDDRAHHRADAILAVRALSRARLSQLRAAILLGLTRDIFGFQDRVCCIGGIPNSGQLDTVLVVDVDEEFESVIGHGEEMLPPDVSAEALERITAIATDLASTGREGKAIGAMFILGDHKEVNKRSKPLILNPFYGYDEEDRSILNPFMDETIKELALIDGAFIVRGNGVVESAGCLIQAKANDIVLPGGLGTRHAAAAAITHVTDSLALVVSSSGQVTYFRKGQMFTLFDKSEGRSL
;
A
#
# COMPACT_ATOMS: atom_id res chain seq x y z
N PRO A 1 -8.19 -29.15 -9.80
CA PRO A 1 -8.88 -29.77 -8.65
C PRO A 1 -9.50 -28.66 -7.81
N ARG A 2 -10.72 -28.84 -7.28
CA ARG A 2 -11.34 -27.82 -6.42
C ARG A 2 -10.56 -27.74 -5.11
N MET A 3 -10.20 -26.52 -4.72
CA MET A 3 -9.55 -26.23 -3.45
C MET A 3 -10.65 -25.87 -2.44
N THR A 4 -11.10 -26.84 -1.65
CA THR A 4 -12.14 -26.64 -0.65
C THR A 4 -11.61 -27.05 0.72
N PHE A 5 -11.70 -26.15 1.70
CA PHE A 5 -11.23 -26.37 3.07
C PHE A 5 -12.44 -26.28 4.01
N SER A 6 -12.92 -27.41 4.54
CA SER A 6 -14.10 -27.38 5.42
C SER A 6 -13.78 -26.73 6.76
N GLY A 7 -14.64 -25.82 7.23
CA GLY A 7 -14.45 -25.14 8.50
C GLY A 7 -13.52 -23.94 8.45
N PHE A 8 -13.11 -23.52 7.25
CA PHE A 8 -12.35 -22.30 7.00
C PHE A 8 -13.15 -21.36 6.12
N ASN A 9 -13.04 -20.05 6.35
CA ASN A 9 -13.41 -19.04 5.37
C ASN A 9 -12.34 -19.03 4.28
N VAL A 10 -12.71 -19.34 3.05
CA VAL A 10 -11.80 -19.47 1.91
C VAL A 10 -11.79 -18.18 1.11
N VAL A 11 -10.62 -17.59 0.93
CA VAL A 11 -10.43 -16.38 0.12
C VAL A 11 -9.51 -16.70 -1.04
N LEU A 12 -9.92 -16.37 -2.27
CA LEU A 12 -9.04 -16.47 -3.44
C LEU A 12 -8.33 -15.14 -3.66
N ALA A 13 -7.01 -15.14 -3.62
CA ALA A 13 -6.19 -13.97 -3.89
C ALA A 13 -5.38 -14.17 -5.18
N GLY A 14 -5.49 -13.23 -6.12
CA GLY A 14 -4.73 -13.29 -7.37
C GLY A 14 -5.03 -12.12 -8.31
N GLN A 15 -4.28 -12.03 -9.41
CA GLN A 15 -4.35 -10.89 -10.32
C GLN A 15 -5.65 -10.86 -11.14
N ASP A 16 -6.10 -12.02 -11.61
CA ASP A 16 -7.23 -12.16 -12.52
C ASP A 16 -8.34 -13.05 -11.92
N VAL A 17 -8.51 -13.02 -10.59
CA VAL A 17 -9.58 -13.78 -9.93
C VAL A 17 -10.96 -13.25 -10.31
N SER A 18 -11.85 -14.15 -10.70
CA SER A 18 -13.21 -13.84 -11.16
C SER A 18 -14.29 -14.41 -10.22
N GLU A 19 -15.53 -13.95 -10.38
CA GLU A 19 -16.68 -14.56 -9.68
C GLU A 19 -16.91 -16.02 -10.12
N ASP A 20 -16.53 -16.38 -11.34
CA ASP A 20 -16.57 -17.77 -11.81
C ASP A 20 -15.57 -18.63 -11.02
N ASP A 21 -14.37 -18.11 -10.74
CA ASP A 21 -13.39 -18.80 -9.89
C ASP A 21 -13.92 -18.94 -8.46
N ARG A 22 -14.50 -17.87 -7.91
CA ARG A 22 -15.13 -17.88 -6.59
C ARG A 22 -16.16 -18.99 -6.48
N ALA A 23 -17.07 -19.08 -7.46
CA ALA A 23 -18.10 -20.11 -7.50
C ALA A 23 -17.52 -21.51 -7.71
N HIS A 24 -16.51 -21.66 -8.58
CA HIS A 24 -15.85 -22.94 -8.86
C HIS A 24 -15.20 -23.53 -7.60
N HIS A 25 -14.52 -22.68 -6.82
CA HIS A 25 -13.79 -23.05 -5.61
C HIS A 25 -14.63 -22.97 -4.33
N ARG A 26 -15.85 -22.43 -4.40
CA ARG A 26 -16.71 -22.14 -3.23
C ARG A 26 -15.99 -21.24 -2.22
N ALA A 27 -15.34 -20.20 -2.72
CA ALA A 27 -14.67 -19.22 -1.89
C ALA A 27 -15.68 -18.19 -1.34
N ASP A 28 -15.49 -17.81 -0.10
CA ASP A 28 -16.31 -16.81 0.60
C ASP A 28 -16.04 -15.41 0.05
N ALA A 29 -14.80 -15.14 -0.38
CA ALA A 29 -14.41 -13.87 -0.99
C ALA A 29 -13.31 -14.01 -2.04
N ILE A 30 -13.14 -12.95 -2.83
CA ILE A 30 -12.02 -12.79 -3.77
C ILE A 30 -11.28 -11.49 -3.50
N LEU A 31 -9.96 -11.54 -3.65
CA LEU A 31 -9.04 -10.43 -3.52
C LEU A 31 -8.25 -10.29 -4.82
N ALA A 32 -8.51 -9.22 -5.56
CA ALA A 32 -7.76 -8.87 -6.76
C ALA A 32 -6.39 -8.32 -6.36
N VAL A 33 -5.44 -9.22 -6.09
CA VAL A 33 -4.07 -8.87 -5.74
C VAL A 33 -3.28 -8.81 -7.04
N ARG A 34 -3.01 -7.60 -7.54
CA ARG A 34 -2.02 -7.44 -8.60
C ARG A 34 -0.71 -8.04 -8.11
N ALA A 35 -0.03 -8.85 -8.92
CA ALA A 35 1.22 -9.48 -8.53
C ALA A 35 2.26 -8.40 -8.20
N LEU A 36 2.34 -8.02 -6.92
CA LEU A 36 3.19 -6.91 -6.50
C LEU A 36 4.67 -7.30 -6.61
N SER A 37 4.96 -8.60 -6.49
CA SER A 37 6.31 -9.18 -6.50
C SER A 37 6.35 -10.56 -7.14
N ARG A 38 7.58 -10.98 -7.51
CA ARG A 38 7.94 -12.39 -7.71
C ARG A 38 8.19 -13.12 -6.38
N ALA A 39 8.38 -12.38 -5.29
CA ALA A 39 8.54 -12.94 -3.96
C ALA A 39 7.19 -13.42 -3.41
N ARG A 40 7.20 -14.65 -2.88
CA ARG A 40 6.01 -15.33 -2.34
C ARG A 40 5.37 -14.52 -1.20
N LEU A 41 6.19 -14.00 -0.29
CA LEU A 41 5.73 -13.29 0.90
C LEU A 41 5.06 -11.95 0.60
N SER A 42 5.54 -11.19 -0.39
CA SER A 42 4.94 -9.89 -0.72
C SER A 42 3.50 -10.03 -1.24
N GLN A 43 3.20 -11.08 -2.01
CA GLN A 43 1.82 -11.34 -2.46
C GLN A 43 0.90 -11.70 -1.30
N LEU A 44 1.39 -12.51 -0.36
CA LEU A 44 0.63 -12.88 0.83
C LEU A 44 0.36 -11.67 1.72
N ARG A 45 1.38 -10.83 1.98
CA ARG A 45 1.21 -9.58 2.74
C ARG A 45 0.19 -8.65 2.11
N ALA A 46 0.21 -8.51 0.79
CA ALA A 46 -0.77 -7.70 0.07
C ALA A 46 -2.18 -8.28 0.17
N ALA A 47 -2.34 -9.59 0.05
CA ALA A 47 -3.63 -10.26 0.24
C ALA A 47 -4.15 -10.05 1.67
N ILE A 48 -3.28 -10.16 2.68
CA ILE A 48 -3.67 -9.95 4.08
C ILE A 48 -4.13 -8.50 4.29
N LEU A 49 -3.34 -7.53 3.81
CA LEU A 49 -3.66 -6.10 3.86
C LEU A 49 -5.03 -5.82 3.22
N LEU A 50 -5.27 -6.32 2.01
CA LEU A 50 -6.53 -6.10 1.29
C LEU A 50 -7.72 -6.76 2.00
N GLY A 51 -7.53 -7.97 2.54
CA GLY A 51 -8.56 -8.66 3.30
C GLY A 51 -8.96 -7.92 4.58
N LEU A 52 -8.01 -7.32 5.29
CA LEU A 52 -8.28 -6.45 6.44
C LEU A 52 -9.06 -5.20 6.01
N THR A 53 -8.63 -4.53 4.94
CA THR A 53 -9.26 -3.28 4.48
C THR A 53 -10.70 -3.47 3.99
N ARG A 54 -11.05 -4.69 3.58
CA ARG A 54 -12.40 -5.06 3.12
C ARG A 54 -13.21 -5.78 4.20
N ASP A 55 -12.73 -5.82 5.44
CA ASP A 55 -13.36 -6.52 6.57
C ASP A 55 -13.69 -8.01 6.28
N ILE A 56 -12.86 -8.68 5.46
CA ILE A 56 -13.02 -10.12 5.16
C ILE A 56 -12.61 -10.97 6.38
N PHE A 57 -11.58 -10.50 7.08
CA PHE A 57 -11.12 -11.01 8.38
C PHE A 57 -10.56 -9.84 9.18
N GLY A 58 -10.55 -9.98 10.50
CA GLY A 58 -10.11 -8.95 11.44
C GLY A 58 -8.68 -9.13 11.93
N PHE A 59 -8.23 -8.17 12.74
CA PHE A 59 -6.90 -8.14 13.33
C PHE A 59 -6.58 -9.31 14.27
N GLN A 60 -7.60 -9.86 14.91
CA GLN A 60 -7.45 -10.96 15.86
C GLN A 60 -7.57 -12.33 15.18
N ASP A 61 -7.76 -12.36 13.86
CA ASP A 61 -7.89 -13.59 13.12
C ASP A 61 -6.52 -14.17 12.77
N ARG A 62 -6.51 -15.49 12.59
CA ARG A 62 -5.35 -16.26 12.15
C ARG A 62 -5.57 -16.74 10.73
N VAL A 63 -4.67 -16.36 9.83
CA VAL A 63 -4.80 -16.62 8.39
C VAL A 63 -3.82 -17.69 7.94
N CYS A 64 -4.34 -18.76 7.33
CA CYS A 64 -3.54 -19.80 6.67
C CYS A 64 -3.42 -19.50 5.18
N CYS A 65 -2.30 -18.90 4.80
CA CYS A 65 -1.93 -18.57 3.43
C CYS A 65 -1.38 -19.81 2.70
N ILE A 66 -1.94 -20.13 1.55
CA ILE A 66 -1.45 -21.20 0.68
C ILE A 66 -1.08 -20.57 -0.66
N GLY A 67 0.19 -20.71 -1.06
CA GLY A 67 0.72 -20.04 -2.24
C GLY A 67 1.87 -20.78 -2.89
N GLY A 68 2.47 -20.16 -3.91
CA GLY A 68 3.67 -20.65 -4.55
C GLY A 68 4.35 -19.59 -5.38
N ILE A 69 5.38 -19.98 -6.13
CA ILE A 69 6.08 -19.04 -7.02
C ILE A 69 5.07 -18.50 -8.06
N PRO A 70 5.00 -17.18 -8.26
CA PRO A 70 4.11 -16.60 -9.26
C PRO A 70 4.33 -17.21 -10.65
N ASN A 71 3.24 -17.54 -11.34
CA ASN A 71 3.22 -18.18 -12.67
C ASN A 71 3.78 -19.61 -12.74
N SER A 72 4.11 -20.26 -11.61
CA SER A 72 4.55 -21.66 -11.62
C SER A 72 3.40 -22.65 -11.82
N GLY A 73 2.15 -22.23 -11.55
CA GLY A 73 0.99 -23.12 -11.53
C GLY A 73 1.01 -24.15 -10.39
N GLN A 74 1.94 -24.02 -9.44
CA GLN A 74 2.12 -24.92 -8.31
C GLN A 74 1.97 -24.18 -6.99
N LEU A 75 1.38 -24.85 -6.01
CA LEU A 75 1.37 -24.42 -4.61
C LEU A 75 2.44 -25.22 -3.88
N ASP A 76 3.46 -24.53 -3.36
CA ASP A 76 4.61 -25.13 -2.68
C ASP A 76 4.81 -24.59 -1.26
N THR A 77 4.01 -23.60 -0.86
CA THR A 77 4.19 -22.85 0.37
C THR A 77 2.89 -22.79 1.17
N VAL A 78 3.00 -23.09 2.46
CA VAL A 78 1.96 -22.83 3.47
C VAL A 78 2.56 -21.91 4.53
N LEU A 79 1.90 -20.78 4.77
CA LEU A 79 2.29 -19.79 5.77
C LEU A 79 1.09 -19.57 6.69
N VAL A 80 1.29 -19.66 8.00
CA VAL A 80 0.27 -19.30 8.98
C VAL A 80 0.69 -17.98 9.61
N VAL A 81 -0.21 -17.00 9.55
CA VAL A 81 0.02 -15.64 10.01
C VAL A 81 -1.00 -15.32 11.08
N ASP A 82 -0.52 -14.93 12.25
CA ASP A 82 -1.30 -14.23 13.26
C ASP A 82 -1.27 -12.74 12.88
N VAL A 83 -2.45 -12.19 12.52
CA VAL A 83 -2.54 -10.91 11.81
C VAL A 83 -2.09 -9.73 12.67
N ASP A 84 -2.38 -9.79 13.96
CA ASP A 84 -1.93 -8.79 14.93
C ASP A 84 -0.42 -8.77 15.06
N GLU A 85 0.27 -9.91 15.11
CA GLU A 85 1.73 -9.98 15.19
C GLU A 85 2.42 -9.45 13.92
N GLU A 86 1.93 -9.80 12.72
CA GLU A 86 2.56 -9.39 11.46
C GLU A 86 2.40 -7.88 11.18
N PHE A 87 1.32 -7.27 11.68
CA PHE A 87 0.98 -5.86 11.42
C PHE A 87 1.07 -4.97 12.68
N GLU A 88 1.58 -5.50 13.79
CA GLU A 88 1.74 -4.81 15.09
C GLU A 88 2.52 -3.49 14.93
N SER A 89 3.51 -3.47 14.03
CA SER A 89 4.37 -2.32 13.76
C SER A 89 3.71 -1.23 12.91
N VAL A 90 2.40 -1.28 12.68
CA VAL A 90 1.64 -0.27 11.92
C VAL A 90 0.31 0.01 12.59
N ILE A 91 -0.30 -1.04 13.12
CA ILE A 91 -1.52 -0.98 13.90
C ILE A 91 -1.11 -1.20 15.36
N GLY A 92 -0.92 -0.10 16.10
CA GLY A 92 -0.72 -0.19 17.54
C GLY A 92 -1.85 -0.96 18.20
N HIS A 93 -1.60 -1.59 19.35
CA HIS A 93 -2.62 -2.39 20.06
C HIS A 93 -3.92 -1.58 20.28
N GLY A 94 -4.98 -1.98 19.58
CA GLY A 94 -6.32 -1.38 19.70
C GLY A 94 -6.57 -0.13 18.84
N GLU A 95 -5.68 0.23 17.92
CA GLU A 95 -5.93 1.28 16.93
C GLU A 95 -6.53 0.70 15.63
N GLU A 96 -7.28 1.52 14.90
CA GLU A 96 -7.75 1.16 13.56
C GLU A 96 -6.59 1.24 12.54
N MET A 97 -6.53 0.23 11.68
CA MET A 97 -5.55 0.14 10.59
C MET A 97 -5.60 1.34 9.65
N LEU A 98 -6.81 1.71 9.27
CA LEU A 98 -7.06 2.84 8.40
C LEU A 98 -7.40 4.05 9.25
N PRO A 99 -6.91 5.24 8.90
CA PRO A 99 -7.53 6.46 9.39
C PRO A 99 -9.04 6.46 9.07
N PRO A 100 -9.88 7.08 9.92
CA PRO A 100 -11.33 7.04 9.75
C PRO A 100 -11.82 7.76 8.49
N ASP A 101 -11.01 8.65 7.89
CA ASP A 101 -11.34 9.33 6.64
C ASP A 101 -10.84 8.61 5.39
N VAL A 102 -10.12 7.50 5.54
CA VAL A 102 -9.51 6.73 4.44
C VAL A 102 -10.41 5.58 4.01
N SER A 103 -10.80 5.58 2.74
CA SER A 103 -11.53 4.45 2.15
C SER A 103 -10.57 3.33 1.75
N ALA A 104 -11.06 2.09 1.83
CA ALA A 104 -10.34 0.92 1.33
C ALA A 104 -9.93 1.14 -0.13
N GLU A 105 -10.86 1.54 -1.00
CA GLU A 105 -10.62 1.79 -2.43
C GLU A 105 -9.44 2.73 -2.70
N ALA A 106 -9.33 3.83 -1.93
CA ALA A 106 -8.22 4.77 -2.08
C ALA A 106 -6.88 4.14 -1.66
N LEU A 107 -6.87 3.37 -0.57
CA LEU A 107 -5.69 2.62 -0.15
C LEU A 107 -5.29 1.58 -1.20
N GLU A 108 -6.22 0.78 -1.70
CA GLU A 108 -5.95 -0.22 -2.73
C GLU A 108 -5.34 0.42 -3.97
N ARG A 109 -5.93 1.55 -4.40
CA ARG A 109 -5.49 2.25 -5.59
C ARG A 109 -4.10 2.84 -5.43
N ILE A 110 -3.81 3.48 -4.30
CA ILE A 110 -2.48 4.05 -4.05
C ILE A 110 -1.41 2.96 -3.89
N THR A 111 -1.78 1.80 -3.31
CA THR A 111 -0.93 0.61 -3.26
C THR A 111 -0.54 0.13 -4.65
N ALA A 112 -1.54 0.03 -5.54
CA ALA A 112 -1.34 -0.41 -6.91
C ALA A 112 -0.44 0.55 -7.68
N ILE A 113 -0.65 1.87 -7.53
CA ILE A 113 0.20 2.90 -8.14
C ILE A 113 1.64 2.81 -7.60
N ALA A 114 1.81 2.78 -6.28
CA ALA A 114 3.12 2.70 -5.64
C ALA A 114 3.90 1.46 -6.09
N THR A 115 3.22 0.34 -6.27
CA THR A 115 3.84 -0.89 -6.76
C THR A 115 4.18 -0.83 -8.24
N ASP A 116 3.36 -0.20 -9.09
CA ASP A 116 3.73 0.05 -10.49
C ASP A 116 5.00 0.90 -10.58
N LEU A 117 5.07 1.98 -9.78
CA LEU A 117 6.27 2.84 -9.70
C LEU A 117 7.52 2.08 -9.25
N ALA A 118 7.37 1.13 -8.33
CA ALA A 118 8.48 0.31 -7.82
C ALA A 118 8.93 -0.77 -8.82
N SER A 119 7.98 -1.41 -9.49
CA SER A 119 8.21 -2.57 -10.36
C SER A 119 8.56 -2.16 -11.79
N THR A 120 7.67 -1.43 -12.46
CA THR A 120 7.82 -0.99 -13.85
C THR A 120 8.56 0.34 -13.92
N GLY A 121 8.20 1.27 -13.03
CA GLY A 121 8.67 2.65 -13.00
C GLY A 121 8.75 3.27 -14.40
N ARG A 122 9.81 4.03 -14.72
CA ARG A 122 10.02 4.59 -16.06
C ARG A 122 11.21 3.91 -16.72
N GLU A 123 11.02 3.45 -17.96
CA GLU A 123 12.07 2.75 -18.72
C GLU A 123 12.66 1.54 -17.94
N GLY A 124 11.84 0.87 -17.13
CA GLY A 124 12.24 -0.29 -16.32
C GLY A 124 12.96 0.04 -15.00
N LYS A 125 13.13 1.31 -14.65
CA LYS A 125 13.75 1.76 -13.40
C LYS A 125 12.71 2.26 -12.42
N ALA A 126 12.82 1.84 -11.17
CA ALA A 126 11.94 2.26 -10.10
C ALA A 126 11.96 3.79 -9.94
N ILE A 127 10.79 4.38 -9.74
CA ILE A 127 10.63 5.81 -9.44
C ILE A 127 10.36 5.95 -7.95
N GLY A 128 11.23 6.67 -7.25
CA GLY A 128 11.01 6.93 -5.83
C GLY A 128 9.95 8.01 -5.64
N ALA A 129 8.93 7.72 -4.84
CA ALA A 129 7.78 8.60 -4.61
C ALA A 129 7.35 8.54 -3.15
N MET A 130 6.57 9.53 -2.71
CA MET A 130 5.95 9.54 -1.39
C MET A 130 4.52 10.00 -1.52
N PHE A 131 3.60 9.23 -0.96
CA PHE A 131 2.19 9.56 -0.90
C PHE A 131 1.75 9.67 0.57
N ILE A 132 0.92 10.65 0.88
CA ILE A 132 0.26 10.80 2.17
C ILE A 132 -1.24 10.75 1.92
N LEU A 133 -1.93 9.85 2.59
CA LEU A 133 -3.34 9.55 2.43
C LEU A 133 -4.09 9.83 3.74
N GLY A 134 -5.16 10.61 3.66
CA GLY A 134 -5.97 10.98 4.82
C GLY A 134 -5.42 12.18 5.60
N ASP A 135 -6.26 12.73 6.49
CA ASP A 135 -5.98 13.91 7.34
C ASP A 135 -5.33 15.09 6.58
N HIS A 136 -5.72 15.26 5.31
CA HIS A 136 -5.06 16.18 4.36
C HIS A 136 -5.00 17.62 4.88
N LYS A 137 -5.97 18.05 5.71
CA LYS A 137 -5.99 19.40 6.30
C LYS A 137 -4.84 19.60 7.28
N GLU A 138 -4.56 18.63 8.15
CA GLU A 138 -3.44 18.70 9.08
C GLU A 138 -2.09 18.47 8.40
N VAL A 139 -2.07 17.61 7.38
CA VAL A 139 -0.89 17.39 6.53
C VAL A 139 -0.52 18.69 5.80
N ASN A 140 -1.51 19.38 5.22
CA ASN A 140 -1.29 20.64 4.50
C ASN A 140 -0.66 21.72 5.40
N LYS A 141 -1.09 21.84 6.66
CA LYS A 141 -0.50 22.77 7.65
C LYS A 141 0.98 22.51 7.93
N ARG A 142 1.45 21.28 7.67
CA ARG A 142 2.82 20.80 7.90
C ARG A 142 3.54 20.55 6.58
N SER A 143 3.09 21.16 5.49
CA SER A 143 3.67 21.00 4.16
C SER A 143 3.93 22.35 3.51
N LYS A 144 4.90 22.39 2.61
CA LYS A 144 5.20 23.57 1.79
C LYS A 144 5.35 23.16 0.32
N PRO A 145 4.68 23.82 -0.62
CA PRO A 145 4.87 23.54 -2.04
C PRO A 145 6.30 23.87 -2.46
N LEU A 146 6.95 22.93 -3.15
CA LEU A 146 8.24 23.14 -3.84
C LEU A 146 8.02 23.68 -5.26
N ILE A 147 6.89 23.30 -5.87
CA ILE A 147 6.43 23.77 -7.18
C ILE A 147 4.99 24.27 -7.09
N LEU A 148 4.51 24.91 -8.17
CA LEU A 148 3.07 25.21 -8.29
C LEU A 148 2.27 23.91 -8.27
N ASN A 149 1.13 23.92 -7.58
CA ASN A 149 0.28 22.74 -7.47
C ASN A 149 -0.29 22.36 -8.84
N PRO A 150 0.09 21.20 -9.42
CA PRO A 150 -0.38 20.79 -10.75
C PRO A 150 -1.86 20.39 -10.77
N PHE A 151 -2.47 20.15 -9.60
CA PHE A 151 -3.87 19.75 -9.46
C PHE A 151 -4.81 20.93 -9.15
N TYR A 152 -4.28 22.15 -9.03
CA TYR A 152 -5.10 23.32 -8.72
C TYR A 152 -5.95 23.73 -9.92
N GLY A 153 -7.26 23.93 -9.69
CA GLY A 153 -8.22 24.37 -10.72
C GLY A 153 -8.88 23.23 -11.51
N TYR A 154 -8.53 21.98 -11.23
CA TYR A 154 -9.20 20.79 -11.78
C TYR A 154 -10.31 20.31 -10.84
N ASP A 155 -11.35 19.73 -11.42
CA ASP A 155 -12.44 19.12 -10.66
C ASP A 155 -11.97 17.88 -9.89
N GLU A 156 -12.65 17.54 -8.80
CA GLU A 156 -12.25 16.42 -7.94
C GLU A 156 -12.22 15.06 -8.67
N GLU A 157 -13.13 14.86 -9.62
CA GLU A 157 -13.24 13.66 -10.45
C GLU A 157 -12.01 13.47 -11.36
N ASP A 158 -11.50 14.57 -11.91
CA ASP A 158 -10.34 14.57 -12.81
C ASP A 158 -9.02 14.36 -12.07
N ARG A 159 -8.97 14.66 -10.77
CA ARG A 159 -7.77 14.49 -9.92
C ARG A 159 -7.91 13.37 -8.89
N SER A 160 -8.88 12.49 -9.06
CA SER A 160 -8.99 11.29 -8.23
C SER A 160 -8.04 10.21 -8.71
N ILE A 161 -7.31 9.56 -7.80
CA ILE A 161 -6.49 8.38 -8.14
C ILE A 161 -7.36 7.20 -8.60
N LEU A 162 -8.65 7.19 -8.24
CA LEU A 162 -9.61 6.18 -8.69
C LEU A 162 -9.93 6.33 -10.19
N ASN A 163 -9.62 7.49 -10.78
CA ASN A 163 -9.72 7.68 -12.22
C ASN A 163 -8.61 6.86 -12.94
N PRO A 164 -8.96 5.94 -13.85
CA PRO A 164 -7.99 5.15 -14.60
C PRO A 164 -7.01 6.00 -15.44
N PHE A 165 -7.41 7.21 -15.85
CA PHE A 165 -6.56 8.11 -16.65
C PHE A 165 -5.48 8.83 -15.82
N MET A 166 -5.53 8.71 -14.50
CA MET A 166 -4.59 9.37 -13.59
C MET A 166 -3.21 8.69 -13.51
N ASP A 167 -3.08 7.45 -14.01
CA ASP A 167 -1.85 6.65 -13.86
C ASP A 167 -0.62 7.35 -14.46
N GLU A 168 -0.69 7.80 -15.72
CA GLU A 168 0.45 8.48 -16.36
C GLU A 168 0.73 9.84 -15.72
N THR A 169 -0.30 10.58 -15.32
CA THR A 169 -0.12 11.87 -14.63
C THR A 169 0.64 11.71 -13.32
N ILE A 170 0.25 10.73 -12.49
CA ILE A 170 0.96 10.43 -11.24
C ILE A 170 2.38 9.97 -11.52
N LYS A 171 2.58 9.16 -12.56
CA LYS A 171 3.89 8.63 -12.95
C LYS A 171 4.86 9.72 -13.39
N GLU A 172 4.40 10.67 -14.20
CA GLU A 172 5.20 11.84 -14.62
C GLU A 172 5.48 12.76 -13.43
N LEU A 173 4.48 13.00 -12.57
CA LEU A 173 4.65 13.81 -11.35
C LEU A 173 5.42 13.07 -10.23
N ALA A 174 5.63 11.76 -10.30
CA ALA A 174 6.47 11.05 -9.34
C ALA A 174 7.97 11.34 -9.54
N LEU A 175 8.34 11.91 -10.70
CA LEU A 175 9.71 12.30 -11.01
C LEU A 175 10.13 13.61 -10.34
N ILE A 176 9.17 14.44 -9.91
CA ILE A 176 9.47 15.67 -9.18
C ILE A 176 9.72 15.38 -7.70
N ASP A 177 10.44 16.29 -7.04
CA ASP A 177 10.71 16.15 -5.60
C ASP A 177 9.51 16.57 -4.75
N GLY A 178 9.35 15.92 -3.60
CA GLY A 178 8.25 16.12 -2.66
C GLY A 178 7.24 14.96 -2.60
N ALA A 179 6.21 15.17 -1.79
CA ALA A 179 5.13 14.22 -1.56
C ALA A 179 3.87 14.60 -2.34
N PHE A 180 3.08 13.58 -2.67
CA PHE A 180 1.66 13.72 -3.00
C PHE A 180 0.85 13.77 -1.71
N ILE A 181 -0.07 14.73 -1.62
CA ILE A 181 -1.05 14.80 -0.55
C ILE A 181 -2.39 14.38 -1.16
N VAL A 182 -2.98 13.34 -0.60
CA VAL A 182 -4.18 12.68 -1.12
C VAL A 182 -5.22 12.63 0.00
N ARG A 183 -6.44 13.06 -0.29
CA ARG A 183 -7.58 12.90 0.63
C ARG A 183 -7.88 11.42 0.82
N GLY A 184 -8.46 11.05 1.96
CA GLY A 184 -8.76 9.65 2.23
C GLY A 184 -9.77 9.00 1.27
N ASN A 185 -10.51 9.78 0.47
CA ASN A 185 -11.36 9.28 -0.62
C ASN A 185 -10.63 9.14 -1.98
N GLY A 186 -9.32 9.39 -2.04
CA GLY A 186 -8.51 9.25 -3.25
C GLY A 186 -8.36 10.51 -4.11
N VAL A 187 -8.96 11.65 -3.74
CA VAL A 187 -8.75 12.92 -4.46
C VAL A 187 -7.36 13.47 -4.15
N VAL A 188 -6.56 13.75 -5.18
CA VAL A 188 -5.23 14.34 -5.02
C VAL A 188 -5.35 15.84 -4.76
N GLU A 189 -4.88 16.27 -3.59
CA GLU A 189 -4.85 17.69 -3.22
C GLU A 189 -3.70 18.42 -3.90
N SER A 190 -2.51 17.82 -3.86
CA SER A 190 -1.29 18.43 -4.39
C SER A 190 -0.19 17.40 -4.62
N ALA A 191 0.79 17.79 -5.44
CA ALA A 191 2.06 17.09 -5.60
C ALA A 191 3.22 18.09 -5.49
N GLY A 192 4.41 17.55 -5.23
CA GLY A 192 5.61 18.36 -5.06
C GLY A 192 5.66 19.13 -3.74
N CYS A 193 5.16 18.51 -2.66
CA CYS A 193 5.13 19.14 -1.33
C CYS A 193 6.30 18.68 -0.46
N LEU A 194 7.06 19.62 0.08
CA LEU A 194 8.02 19.36 1.14
C LEU A 194 7.28 19.19 2.47
N ILE A 195 7.53 18.08 3.15
CA ILE A 195 6.96 17.79 4.46
C ILE A 195 7.83 18.41 5.54
N GLN A 196 7.21 19.22 6.41
CA GLN A 196 7.83 19.96 7.50
C GLN A 196 7.38 19.40 8.86
N ALA A 197 7.31 18.08 8.98
CA ALA A 197 7.07 17.40 10.24
C ALA A 197 8.42 17.07 10.91
N LYS A 198 8.45 17.17 12.25
CA LYS A 198 9.55 16.70 13.07
C LYS A 198 9.01 15.65 14.03
N ALA A 199 9.75 14.57 14.20
CA ALA A 199 9.49 13.61 15.25
C ALA A 199 10.84 13.24 15.88
N ASN A 200 11.02 13.64 17.14
CA ASN A 200 12.29 13.46 17.84
C ASN A 200 12.46 12.02 18.36
N ASP A 201 11.35 11.28 18.48
CA ASP A 201 11.31 9.96 19.13
C ASP A 201 11.12 8.80 18.15
N ILE A 202 11.17 9.06 16.83
CA ILE A 202 11.08 8.02 15.82
C ILE A 202 12.47 7.45 15.53
N VAL A 203 12.63 6.15 15.77
CA VAL A 203 13.82 5.38 15.41
C VAL A 203 13.52 4.59 14.15
N LEU A 204 14.17 4.95 13.04
CA LEU A 204 14.08 4.21 11.78
C LEU A 204 15.32 3.31 11.59
N PRO A 205 15.15 2.11 11.01
CA PRO A 205 16.28 1.28 10.60
C PRO A 205 17.25 2.01 9.66
N GLY A 206 18.53 1.62 9.70
CA GLY A 206 19.54 2.13 8.78
C GLY A 206 19.22 1.78 7.32
N GLY A 207 19.66 2.64 6.39
CA GLY A 207 19.43 2.45 4.95
C GLY A 207 18.18 3.14 4.40
N LEU A 208 17.37 3.77 5.26
CA LEU A 208 16.18 4.51 4.86
C LEU A 208 16.51 5.99 4.55
N GLY A 209 16.00 6.49 3.42
CA GLY A 209 16.23 7.86 2.94
C GLY A 209 15.28 8.92 3.52
N THR A 210 15.42 10.16 3.06
CA THR A 210 14.67 11.34 3.55
C THR A 210 13.15 11.20 3.43
N ARG A 211 12.63 10.56 2.38
CA ARG A 211 11.19 10.29 2.23
C ARG A 211 10.62 9.39 3.34
N HIS A 212 11.40 8.40 3.79
CA HIS A 212 10.99 7.53 4.90
C HIS A 212 10.93 8.31 6.22
N ALA A 213 11.95 9.13 6.49
CA ALA A 213 11.96 10.00 7.67
C ALA A 213 10.78 10.99 7.66
N ALA A 214 10.49 11.59 6.50
CA ALA A 214 9.33 12.47 6.33
C ALA A 214 8.00 11.74 6.54
N ALA A 215 7.85 10.53 6.00
CA ALA A 215 6.65 9.70 6.14
C ALA A 215 6.41 9.27 7.58
N ALA A 216 7.46 8.84 8.29
CA ALA A 216 7.35 8.51 9.70
C ALA A 216 6.98 9.76 10.52
N ALA A 217 7.67 10.88 10.29
CA ALA A 217 7.42 12.10 11.04
C ALA A 217 5.99 12.65 10.84
N ILE A 218 5.46 12.66 9.61
CA ILE A 218 4.13 13.20 9.34
C ILE A 218 3.03 12.30 9.89
N THR A 219 3.15 10.98 9.72
CA THR A 219 2.16 10.01 10.21
C THR A 219 2.17 9.89 11.74
N HIS A 220 3.25 10.31 12.41
CA HIS A 220 3.32 10.41 13.86
C HIS A 220 2.53 11.60 14.43
N VAL A 221 2.45 12.71 13.69
CA VAL A 221 1.85 13.98 14.19
C VAL A 221 0.51 14.34 13.55
N THR A 222 0.00 13.47 12.68
CA THR A 222 -1.29 13.59 12.00
C THR A 222 -1.97 12.22 12.00
N ASP A 223 -3.27 12.18 11.79
CA ASP A 223 -3.99 10.93 11.63
C ASP A 223 -3.97 10.43 10.17
N SER A 224 -2.83 10.55 9.47
CA SER A 224 -2.68 10.07 8.10
C SER A 224 -1.98 8.72 8.02
N LEU A 225 -1.99 8.14 6.81
CA LEU A 225 -1.16 7.01 6.40
C LEU A 225 -0.22 7.49 5.28
N ALA A 226 1.00 6.98 5.22
CA ALA A 226 1.92 7.32 4.12
C ALA A 226 2.49 6.07 3.44
N LEU A 227 2.68 6.14 2.12
CA LEU A 227 3.38 5.13 1.33
C LEU A 227 4.63 5.74 0.74
N VAL A 228 5.75 5.06 0.90
CA VAL A 228 7.04 5.46 0.30
C VAL A 228 7.48 4.38 -0.68
N VAL A 229 7.78 4.81 -1.90
CA VAL A 229 8.51 4.02 -2.89
C VAL A 229 9.97 4.45 -2.85
N SER A 230 10.86 3.53 -2.53
CA SER A 230 12.29 3.77 -2.55
C SER A 230 12.84 3.74 -3.98
N SER A 231 14.00 4.36 -4.20
CA SER A 231 14.71 4.24 -5.48
C SER A 231 15.22 2.82 -5.76
N SER A 232 15.28 1.94 -4.75
CA SER A 232 15.54 0.50 -4.95
C SER A 232 14.30 -0.30 -5.34
N GLY A 233 13.12 0.34 -5.37
CA GLY A 233 11.85 -0.32 -5.66
C GLY A 233 11.26 -1.06 -4.47
N GLN A 234 11.52 -0.62 -3.24
CA GLN A 234 10.81 -1.09 -2.05
C GLN A 234 9.57 -0.21 -1.82
N VAL A 235 8.43 -0.79 -1.44
CA VAL A 235 7.22 -0.06 -1.03
C VAL A 235 6.99 -0.29 0.46
N THR A 236 6.93 0.81 1.20
CA THR A 236 6.83 0.81 2.67
C THR A 236 5.69 1.71 3.12
N TYR A 237 4.84 1.18 4.00
CA TYR A 237 3.80 1.90 4.71
C TYR A 237 4.34 2.56 5.96
N PHE A 238 3.72 3.69 6.30
CA PHE A 238 3.91 4.38 7.56
C PHE A 238 2.55 4.75 8.17
N ARG A 239 2.42 4.49 9.46
CA ARG A 239 1.25 4.84 10.27
C ARG A 239 1.72 5.10 11.69
N LYS A 240 1.29 6.22 12.30
CA LYS A 240 1.71 6.62 13.66
C LYS A 240 3.24 6.66 13.86
N GLY A 241 3.99 6.89 12.79
CA GLY A 241 5.46 6.89 12.82
C GLY A 241 6.12 5.52 12.78
N GLN A 242 5.34 4.44 12.77
CA GLN A 242 5.83 3.08 12.61
C GLN A 242 5.77 2.65 11.14
N MET A 243 6.50 1.60 10.75
CA MET A 243 6.67 1.20 9.36
C MET A 243 6.39 -0.28 9.09
N PHE A 244 5.96 -0.57 7.87
CA PHE A 244 5.78 -1.94 7.35
C PHE A 244 6.13 -2.02 5.88
N THR A 245 7.01 -2.95 5.53
CA THR A 245 7.43 -3.16 4.15
C THR A 245 6.49 -4.14 3.47
N LEU A 246 5.70 -3.64 2.53
CA LEU A 246 4.78 -4.44 1.73
C LEU A 246 5.50 -5.19 0.61
N PHE A 247 6.39 -4.48 -0.10
CA PHE A 247 7.05 -4.97 -1.29
C PHE A 247 8.53 -4.68 -1.24
N ASP A 248 9.35 -5.68 -1.56
CA ASP A 248 10.78 -5.51 -1.77
C ASP A 248 11.21 -6.18 -3.08
N LYS A 249 11.70 -5.37 -4.02
CA LYS A 249 12.20 -5.83 -5.33
C LYS A 249 13.41 -6.76 -5.21
N SER A 250 14.19 -6.66 -4.12
CA SER A 250 15.41 -7.44 -3.90
C SER A 250 15.17 -8.86 -3.39
N GLU A 251 14.02 -9.13 -2.75
CA GLU A 251 13.64 -10.47 -2.28
C GLU A 251 13.45 -11.50 -3.41
N GLY A 252 13.40 -11.05 -4.68
CA GLY A 252 13.45 -11.93 -5.84
C GLY A 252 14.80 -12.61 -6.10
N ARG A 253 15.84 -12.39 -5.27
CA ARG A 253 17.18 -12.99 -5.41
C ARG A 253 17.55 -14.03 -4.36
N SER A 254 16.69 -14.32 -3.38
CA SER A 254 17.02 -15.27 -2.32
C SER A 254 15.79 -16.08 -1.88
N LEU A 255 15.67 -17.27 -2.47
CA LEU A 255 15.23 -18.58 -1.93
C LEU A 255 14.70 -19.45 -3.07
#